data_AF-A0A5T0J2Q0-F1
#
_entry.id   AF-A0A5T0J2Q0-F1
#
_cell.length_a   1.000
_cell.length_b   1.000
_cell.length_c   1.000
_cell.angle_alpha   90.00
_cell.angle_beta   90.00
_cell.angle_gamma   90.00
#
_symmetry.space_group_name_H-M   'P 1'
#
loop_
_entity.id
_entity.type
_entity.pdbx_description
1 polymer ?
#
loop_
_entity_poly.entity_id
_entity_poly.type
_entity_poly.pdbx_seq_one_letter_code
_entity_poly.pdbx_strand_id
1 'polypeptide(L)'
;GIFYQIIIDKEKILMTQKYNKIFYPLKSFIYKPYLYEIRSTKPFLLLMRILGLENLSAIISHTKFYRLVRKLFFNPRDFFKDSKFYKRCSNAN
;
A
#
# COMPACT_ATOMS: atom_id res chain seq x y z
N GLY A 1 -24.60 4.85 31.01
CA GLY A 1 -24.20 3.46 31.31
C GLY A 1 -22.69 3.34 31.20
N ILE A 2 -22.05 2.69 32.16
CA ILE A 2 -20.59 2.45 32.18
C ILE A 2 -20.24 1.53 31.00
N PHE A 3 -19.25 1.89 30.19
CA PHE A 3 -18.96 1.19 28.93
C PHE A 3 -17.86 0.15 29.10
N TYR A 4 -16.78 0.50 29.80
CA TYR A 4 -15.74 -0.44 30.21
C TYR A 4 -15.29 -0.14 31.65
N GLN A 5 -14.98 -1.21 32.38
CA GLN A 5 -14.50 -1.17 33.75
C GLN A 5 -13.32 -2.12 33.90
N ILE A 6 -12.22 -1.64 34.48
CA ILE A 6 -11.11 -2.49 34.89
C ILE A 6 -11.09 -2.53 36.43
N ILE A 7 -11.17 -3.73 36.99
CA ILE A 7 -11.07 -4.01 38.42
C ILE A 7 -9.80 -4.84 38.63
N ILE A 8 -8.91 -4.38 39.50
CA ILE A 8 -7.76 -5.14 39.97
C ILE A 8 -7.81 -5.09 41.50
N ASP A 9 -7.63 -6.24 42.13
CA ASP A 9 -7.64 -6.40 43.59
C ASP A 9 -8.88 -5.81 44.30
N LYS A 10 -10.05 -6.04 43.71
CA LYS A 10 -11.37 -5.53 44.17
C LYS A 10 -11.51 -4.00 44.16
N GLU A 11 -10.49 -3.26 43.73
CA GLU A 11 -10.56 -1.82 43.53
C GLU A 11 -10.87 -1.46 42.07
N LYS A 12 -11.74 -0.47 41.87
CA LYS A 12 -12.13 0.01 40.54
C LYS A 12 -11.12 1.05 40.07
N ILE A 13 -10.18 0.64 39.22
CA ILE A 13 -9.08 1.50 38.78
C ILE A 13 -9.48 2.39 37.60
N LEU A 14 -10.31 1.87 36.69
CA LEU A 14 -10.72 2.60 35.50
C LEU A 14 -12.22 2.44 35.24
N MET A 15 -12.93 3.56 35.21
CA MET A 15 -14.34 3.65 34.82
C MET A 15 -14.44 4.50 33.56
N THR A 16 -14.58 3.86 32.38
CA THR A 16 -14.76 4.60 31.14
C THR A 16 -16.25 4.84 30.86
N GLN A 17 -16.62 6.12 30.76
CA GLN A 17 -17.95 6.49 30.30
C GLN A 17 -18.09 6.16 28.80
N LYS A 18 -19.32 5.85 28.37
CA LYS A 18 -19.62 5.58 26.97
C LYS A 18 -19.30 6.82 26.13
N TYR A 19 -18.16 6.82 25.45
CA TYR A 19 -17.82 7.88 24.52
C TYR A 19 -18.62 7.65 23.23
N ASN A 20 -19.25 8.72 22.71
CA ASN A 20 -19.87 8.66 21.40
C ASN A 20 -18.76 8.68 20.35
N LYS A 21 -18.74 7.67 19.47
CA LYS A 21 -17.85 7.69 18.29
C LYS A 21 -18.16 8.94 17.47
N ILE A 22 -17.18 9.84 17.38
CA ILE A 22 -17.26 11.00 16.51
C ILE A 22 -16.78 10.55 15.13
N PHE A 23 -17.67 10.62 14.15
CA PHE A 23 -17.34 10.31 12.77
C PHE A 23 -16.95 11.59 12.04
N TYR A 24 -15.75 11.60 11.46
CA TYR A 24 -15.29 12.71 10.63
C TYR A 24 -15.46 12.37 9.15
N PRO A 25 -15.94 13.32 8.32
CA PRO A 25 -16.00 13.11 6.88
C PRO A 25 -14.57 12.96 6.31
N LEU A 26 -14.42 12.15 5.25
CA LEU A 26 -13.13 11.87 4.59
C LEU A 26 -12.41 13.14 4.08
N LYS A 27 -13.17 14.21 3.81
CA LYS A 27 -12.65 15.53 3.41
C LYS A 27 -12.11 16.36 4.58
N SER A 28 -12.24 15.90 5.82
CA SER A 28 -11.77 16.62 6.99
C SER A 28 -10.25 16.72 7.02
N PHE A 29 -9.75 17.81 7.61
CA PHE A 29 -8.31 18.05 7.77
C PHE A 29 -7.61 16.97 8.60
N ILE A 30 -8.35 16.26 9.45
CA ILE A 30 -7.84 15.17 10.29
C ILE A 30 -7.22 14.06 9.44
N TYR A 31 -7.76 13.81 8.24
CA TYR A 31 -7.25 12.76 7.34
C TYR A 31 -6.11 13.23 6.43
N LYS A 32 -5.78 14.53 6.40
CA LYS A 32 -4.73 15.08 5.53
C LYS A 32 -3.35 14.42 5.70
N PRO A 33 -2.83 14.18 6.93
CA PRO A 33 -1.56 13.48 7.10
C PRO A 33 -1.61 12.04 6.57
N TYR A 34 -2.71 11.32 6.82
CA TYR A 34 -2.89 9.94 6.35
C TYR A 34 -3.01 9.85 4.83
N LEU A 35 -3.73 10.78 4.19
CA LEU A 35 -3.81 10.89 2.74
C LEU A 35 -2.44 11.17 2.12
N TYR A 36 -1.62 12.00 2.78
CA TYR A 36 -0.26 12.26 2.34
C TYR A 36 0.62 11.01 2.45
N GLU A 37 0.49 10.24 3.52
CA GLU A 37 1.21 8.97 3.73
C GLU A 37 0.80 7.90 2.71
N ILE A 38 -0.49 7.75 2.43
CA ILE A 38 -0.98 6.84 1.39
C ILE A 38 -0.51 7.28 -0.01
N ARG A 39 -0.43 8.59 -0.26
CA ARG A 39 0.05 9.12 -1.55
C ARG A 39 1.56 9.00 -1.70
N SER A 40 2.33 9.16 -0.63
CA SER A 40 3.79 9.07 -0.64
C SER A 40 4.28 7.62 -0.61
N THR A 41 3.49 6.70 -0.07
CA THR A 41 3.78 5.27 -0.12
C THR A 41 3.69 4.75 -1.55
N LYS A 42 4.81 4.22 -2.05
CA LYS A 42 4.85 3.57 -3.35
C LYS A 42 3.98 2.31 -3.27
N PRO A 43 2.98 2.12 -4.14
CA PRO A 43 2.10 0.94 -4.09
C PRO A 43 2.89 -0.37 -4.18
N PHE A 44 4.01 -0.35 -4.91
CA PHE A 44 4.96 -1.47 -4.98
C PHE A 44 5.60 -1.80 -3.62
N LEU A 45 5.95 -0.79 -2.81
CA LEU A 45 6.55 -0.99 -1.49
C LEU A 45 5.53 -1.57 -0.50
N LEU A 46 4.29 -1.09 -0.58
CA LEU A 46 3.18 -1.59 0.23
C LEU A 46 2.83 -3.04 -0.12
N LEU A 47 2.82 -3.39 -1.41
CA LEU A 47 2.64 -4.76 -1.88
C LEU A 47 3.76 -5.68 -1.38
N MET A 48 5.02 -5.23 -1.49
CA MET A 48 6.18 -5.98 -0.99
C MET A 48 6.15 -6.16 0.52
N ARG A 49 5.65 -5.18 1.27
CA ARG A 49 5.48 -5.27 2.74
C ARG A 49 4.38 -6.25 3.14
N ILE A 50 3.23 -6.25 2.44
CA ILE A 50 2.15 -7.23 2.69
C ILE A 50 2.61 -8.66 2.39
N LEU A 51 3.42 -8.83 1.35
CA LEU A 51 3.98 -10.14 0.96
C LEU A 51 5.14 -10.59 1.86
N GLY A 52 5.62 -9.77 2.82
CA GLY A 52 6.80 -10.08 3.63
C GLY A 52 8.11 -10.11 2.83
N LEU A 53 8.12 -9.49 1.64
CA LEU A 53 9.23 -9.48 0.69
C LEU A 53 10.09 -8.20 0.78
N GLU A 54 10.10 -7.54 1.93
CA GLU A 54 10.77 -6.27 2.15
C GLU A 54 12.28 -6.33 1.83
N ASN A 55 12.97 -7.40 2.24
CA ASN A 55 14.40 -7.63 1.91
C ASN A 55 14.64 -8.11 0.47
N LEU A 56 13.64 -8.76 -0.13
CA LEU A 56 13.72 -9.27 -1.49
C LEU A 56 13.54 -8.15 -2.52
N SER A 57 12.92 -7.03 -2.14
CA SER A 57 12.76 -5.87 -3.02
C SER A 57 14.09 -5.33 -3.56
N ALA A 58 15.13 -5.26 -2.70
CA ALA A 58 16.47 -4.80 -3.09
C ALA A 58 17.14 -5.81 -4.03
N ILE A 59 17.10 -7.10 -3.69
CA ILE A 59 17.68 -8.19 -4.51
C ILE A 59 16.98 -8.26 -5.88
N ILE A 60 15.65 -8.21 -5.89
CA ILE A 60 14.84 -8.24 -7.11
C ILE A 60 15.12 -7.01 -7.96
N SER A 61 15.37 -5.83 -7.37
CA SER A 61 15.60 -4.60 -8.13
C SER A 61 16.81 -4.68 -9.07
N HIS A 62 17.83 -5.47 -8.73
CA HIS A 62 19.00 -5.71 -9.57
C HIS A 62 18.76 -6.76 -10.66
N THR A 63 17.66 -7.50 -10.60
CA THR A 63 17.37 -8.55 -11.57
C THR A 63 16.83 -7.99 -12.89
N LYS A 64 17.10 -8.70 -13.99
CA LYS A 64 16.49 -8.42 -15.30
C LYS A 64 14.95 -8.49 -15.24
N PHE A 65 14.40 -9.31 -14.33
CA PHE A 65 12.96 -9.44 -14.12
C PHE A 65 12.33 -8.13 -13.64
N TYR A 66 12.91 -7.48 -12.63
CA TYR A 66 12.40 -6.18 -12.16
C TYR A 66 12.39 -5.13 -13.26
N ARG A 67 13.44 -5.07 -14.08
CA ARG A 67 13.50 -4.15 -15.23
C ARG A 67 12.36 -4.39 -16.22
N LEU A 68 12.05 -5.65 -16.51
CA LEU A 68 10.96 -6.05 -17.40
C LEU A 68 9.59 -5.73 -16.81
N VAL A 69 9.37 -6.09 -15.55
CA VAL A 69 8.13 -5.83 -14.81
C VAL A 69 7.87 -4.32 -14.70
N ARG A 70 8.90 -3.54 -14.35
CA ARG A 70 8.80 -2.07 -14.33
C ARG A 70 8.41 -1.52 -15.70
N LYS A 71 9.00 -2.03 -16.79
CA LYS A 71 8.66 -1.60 -18.14
C LYS A 71 7.22 -1.99 -18.51
N LEU A 72 6.74 -3.16 -18.10
CA LEU A 72 5.35 -3.59 -18.31
C LEU A 72 4.33 -2.67 -17.60
N PHE A 73 4.55 -2.35 -16.33
CA PHE A 73 3.59 -1.56 -15.55
C PHE A 73 3.64 -0.05 -15.84
N PHE A 74 4.83 0.51 -16.09
CA PHE A 74 4.98 1.96 -16.26
C PHE A 74 5.02 2.41 -17.73
N ASN A 75 5.53 1.58 -18.65
CA ASN A 75 5.62 1.88 -20.09
C ASN A 75 5.23 0.65 -20.95
N PRO A 76 3.96 0.20 -20.88
CA PRO A 76 3.52 -1.04 -21.53
C PRO A 76 3.75 -1.04 -23.04
N ARG A 77 3.58 0.12 -23.72
CA ARG A 77 3.79 0.24 -25.17
C ARG A 77 5.22 -0.13 -25.59
N ASP A 78 6.22 0.36 -24.86
CA ASP A 78 7.63 0.06 -25.15
C ASP A 78 8.00 -1.37 -24.76
N PHE A 79 7.33 -1.95 -23.77
CA PHE A 79 7.50 -3.36 -23.42
C PHE A 79 7.07 -4.27 -24.58
N PHE A 80 5.90 -4.01 -25.17
CA PHE A 80 5.42 -4.80 -26.31
C PHE A 80 6.21 -4.54 -27.59
N LYS A 81 6.68 -3.30 -27.83
CA LYS A 81 7.56 -2.99 -28.98
C LYS A 81 8.88 -3.77 -28.97
N ASP A 82 9.46 -3.98 -27.80
CA ASP A 82 10.67 -4.79 -27.64
C ASP A 82 10.43 -6.29 -27.84
N SER A 83 9.18 -6.74 -27.75
CA SER A 83 8.83 -8.14 -27.94
C SER A 83 9.04 -8.55 -29.41
N LYS A 84 9.54 -9.78 -29.62
CA LYS A 84 9.68 -10.36 -30.97
C LYS A 84 8.34 -10.40 -31.74
N PHE A 85 7.22 -10.39 -31.03
CA PHE A 85 5.88 -10.40 -31.61
C PHE A 85 5.60 -9.10 -32.39
N TYR A 86 5.91 -7.93 -31.82
CA TYR A 86 5.71 -6.64 -32.49
C TYR A 86 6.62 -6.48 -33.72
N LYS A 87 7.88 -6.96 -33.66
CA LYS A 87 8.79 -6.95 -34.82
C LYS A 87 8.29 -7.81 -35.98
N ARG A 88 7.62 -8.94 -35.71
CA ARG A 88 7.02 -9.78 -36.75
C ARG A 88 5.84 -9.10 -37.43
N CYS A 89 4.97 -8.43 -36.67
CA CYS A 89 3.85 -7.68 -37.25
C CYS A 89 4.30 -6.42 -38.01
N SER A 90 5.36 -5.75 -37.57
CA SER A 90 5.88 -4.56 -38.27
C SER A 90 6.59 -4.89 -39.58
N ASN A 91 7.17 -6.08 -39.72
CA ASN A 91 7.86 -6.52 -40.94
C ASN A 91 6.92 -7.22 -41.94
N ALA A 92 5.65 -7.41 -41.57
CA ALA A 92 4.62 -8.00 -42.43
C ALA A 92 3.77 -6.92 -43.15
N ASN A 93 4.09 -5.64 -42.94
CA ASN A 93 3.52 -4.48 -43.64
C ASN A 93 4.55 -3.88 -44.59
#